data_AF-A0A3C1USZ9-F1
#
_entry.id   AF-A0A3C1USZ9-F1
#
_cell.length_a   1.000
_cell.length_b   1.000
_cell.length_c   1.000
_cell.angle_alpha   90.00
_cell.angle_beta   90.00
_cell.angle_gamma   90.00
#
_symmetry.space_group_name_H-M   'P 1'
#
loop_
_entity.id
_entity.type
_entity.pdbx_description
1 polymer ?
#
loop_
_entity_poly.entity_id
_entity_poly.type
_entity_poly.pdbx_seq_one_letter_code
_entity_poly.pdbx_strand_id
1 'polypeptide(L)'
;MDLTNNHSESLAPFALEAVLFDVGGTLMEPWPSIGHVYAEVAEGSGWKILDVERLNHQFEAAWKAKVDFHYSPEHWQNIVIESFEGMVSREACIELFPKLYRRFEDPDVWRIFDDVMPALDDLASRGFRLGIVSNWDNR
;
A
#
# COMPACT_ATOMS: atom_id res chain seq x y z
N MET A 1 -63.48 -4.66 -2.11
CA MET A 1 -62.26 -4.37 -2.89
C MET A 1 -61.81 -2.99 -2.50
N ASP A 2 -60.92 -2.89 -1.52
CA ASP A 2 -60.13 -1.68 -1.28
C ASP A 2 -58.67 -2.12 -1.37
N LEU A 3 -58.06 -1.80 -2.50
CA LEU A 3 -56.65 -2.04 -2.79
C LEU A 3 -55.99 -0.67 -2.90
N THR A 4 -55.43 -0.17 -1.80
CA THR A 4 -54.29 0.78 -1.84
C THR A 4 -53.49 0.66 -0.54
N ASN A 5 -52.67 -0.39 -0.43
CA ASN A 5 -51.53 -0.38 0.49
C ASN A 5 -50.43 0.44 -0.17
N ASN A 6 -50.34 1.71 0.17
CA ASN A 6 -49.27 2.59 -0.30
C ASN A 6 -48.10 2.50 0.69
N HIS A 7 -47.24 1.48 0.53
CA HIS A 7 -45.96 1.40 1.24
C HIS A 7 -44.92 2.23 0.48
N SER A 8 -44.92 3.54 0.66
CA SER A 8 -43.71 4.34 0.41
C SER A 8 -42.89 4.38 1.70
N GLU A 9 -42.12 3.32 1.95
CA GLU A 9 -41.03 3.42 2.93
C GLU A 9 -39.95 4.33 2.33
N SER A 10 -40.02 5.61 2.70
CA SER A 10 -38.90 6.52 2.59
C SER A 10 -37.79 5.96 3.46
N LEU A 11 -36.74 5.41 2.85
CA LEU A 11 -35.47 5.23 3.54
C LEU A 11 -35.13 6.59 4.17
N ALA A 12 -35.02 6.63 5.50
CA ALA A 12 -34.50 7.82 6.17
C ALA A 12 -33.17 8.18 5.49
N PRO A 13 -32.89 9.47 5.22
CA PRO A 13 -31.62 9.84 4.60
C PRO A 13 -30.50 9.27 5.47
N PHE A 14 -29.72 8.34 4.93
CA PHE A 14 -28.58 7.78 5.64
C PHE A 14 -27.64 8.93 5.99
N ALA A 15 -27.55 9.26 7.27
CA ALA A 15 -26.58 10.22 7.76
C ALA A 15 -25.20 9.53 7.69
N LEU A 16 -24.30 10.08 6.88
CA LEU A 16 -22.90 9.64 6.92
C LEU A 16 -22.29 10.12 8.24
N GLU A 17 -21.80 9.19 9.05
CA GLU A 17 -21.28 9.51 10.40
C GLU A 17 -19.76 9.33 10.52
N ALA A 18 -19.14 8.64 9.56
CA ALA A 18 -17.72 8.31 9.60
C ALA A 18 -17.13 8.14 8.22
N VAL A 19 -15.84 8.40 8.09
CA VAL A 19 -15.02 8.11 6.91
C VAL A 19 -13.84 7.24 7.35
N LEU A 20 -13.67 6.09 6.69
CA LEU A 20 -12.58 5.15 6.95
C LEU A 20 -11.62 5.15 5.78
N PHE A 21 -10.33 5.26 6.07
CA PHE A 21 -9.27 5.33 5.07
C PHE A 21 -8.42 4.07 5.06
N ASP A 22 -8.11 3.59 3.86
CA ASP A 22 -6.90 2.79 3.67
C ASP A 22 -5.66 3.68 3.86
N VAL A 23 -4.48 3.09 4.08
CA VAL A 23 -3.22 3.83 4.23
C VAL A 23 -2.46 3.88 2.92
N GLY A 24 -2.17 2.72 2.32
CA GLY A 24 -1.26 2.60 1.18
C GLY A 24 -1.91 3.08 -0.11
N GLY A 25 -1.28 4.04 -0.80
CA GLY A 25 -1.84 4.63 -2.01
C GLY A 25 -3.10 5.47 -1.77
N THR A 26 -3.43 5.75 -0.51
CA THR A 26 -4.54 6.65 -0.10
C THR A 26 -4.03 7.78 0.78
N LEU A 27 -3.36 7.46 1.88
CA LEU A 27 -2.78 8.45 2.80
C LEU A 27 -1.28 8.66 2.57
N MET A 28 -0.58 7.62 2.13
CA MET A 28 0.86 7.69 1.87
C MET A 28 1.31 6.71 0.81
N GLU A 29 2.51 6.95 0.29
CA GLU A 29 3.17 6.11 -0.69
C GLU A 29 4.66 5.94 -0.39
N PRO A 30 5.28 4.86 -0.89
CA PRO A 30 6.73 4.72 -0.88
C PRO A 30 7.42 5.87 -1.61
N TRP A 31 8.52 6.38 -1.05
CA TRP A 31 9.23 7.54 -1.57
C TRP A 31 10.74 7.32 -1.67
N PRO A 32 11.40 7.67 -2.80
CA PRO A 32 10.80 8.19 -4.04
C PRO A 32 9.99 7.16 -4.84
N SER A 33 10.28 5.87 -4.67
CA SER A 33 9.47 4.74 -5.15
C SER A 33 9.96 3.44 -4.52
N ILE A 34 9.22 2.33 -4.68
CA ILE A 34 9.69 1.00 -4.25
C ILE A 34 11.02 0.66 -4.94
N GLY A 35 11.13 0.93 -6.25
CA GLY A 35 12.35 0.65 -7.01
C GLY A 35 13.57 1.39 -6.47
N HIS A 36 13.41 2.64 -6.01
CA HIS A 36 14.51 3.41 -5.41
C HIS A 36 14.98 2.77 -4.10
N VAL A 37 14.04 2.43 -3.21
CA VAL A 37 14.34 1.79 -1.92
C VAL A 37 15.03 0.45 -2.14
N TYR A 38 14.54 -0.34 -3.11
CA TYR A 38 15.14 -1.63 -3.46
C TYR A 38 16.57 -1.47 -3.97
N ALA A 39 16.80 -0.52 -4.88
CA ALA A 39 18.12 -0.23 -5.41
C ALA A 39 19.09 0.23 -4.32
N GLU A 40 18.68 1.14 -3.44
CA GLU A 40 19.50 1.65 -2.33
C GLU A 40 19.98 0.52 -1.41
N VAL A 41 19.06 -0.35 -0.98
CA VAL A 41 19.38 -1.49 -0.09
C VAL A 41 20.29 -2.51 -0.78
N ALA A 42 20.05 -2.76 -2.08
CA ALA A 42 20.86 -3.67 -2.87
C ALA A 42 22.30 -3.12 -3.06
N GLU A 43 22.44 -1.82 -3.32
CA GLU A 43 23.73 -1.13 -3.44
C GLU A 43 24.53 -1.19 -2.14
N GLY A 44 23.88 -0.93 -1.00
CA GLY A 44 24.49 -1.09 0.33
C GLY A 44 24.94 -2.53 0.64
N SER A 45 24.43 -3.51 -0.11
CA SER A 45 24.79 -4.92 -0.01
C SER A 45 25.77 -5.40 -1.09
N GLY A 46 26.28 -4.50 -1.94
CA GLY A 46 27.28 -4.77 -2.97
C GLY A 46 26.75 -4.97 -4.39
N TRP A 47 25.44 -4.90 -4.61
CA TRP A 47 24.81 -5.00 -5.93
C TRP A 47 24.69 -3.61 -6.55
N LYS A 48 25.58 -3.29 -7.48
CA LYS A 48 25.68 -1.92 -8.03
C LYS A 48 24.86 -1.74 -9.31
N ILE A 49 24.31 -0.54 -9.48
CA ILE A 49 23.70 -0.06 -10.74
C ILE A 49 22.49 -0.92 -11.13
N LEU A 50 21.43 -0.84 -10.34
CA LEU A 50 20.15 -1.45 -10.70
C LEU A 50 19.28 -0.44 -11.44
N ASP A 51 18.54 -0.94 -12.42
CA ASP A 51 17.54 -0.15 -13.15
C ASP A 51 16.32 0.03 -12.24
N VAL A 52 16.26 1.20 -11.60
CA VAL A 52 15.21 1.61 -10.67
C VAL A 52 13.81 1.56 -11.29
N GLU A 53 13.68 2.01 -12.54
CA GLU A 53 12.40 2.04 -13.24
C GLU A 53 11.93 0.62 -13.53
N ARG A 54 12.85 -0.25 -13.96
CA ARG A 54 12.53 -1.67 -14.17
C ARG A 54 12.20 -2.37 -12.85
N LEU A 55 12.88 -2.06 -11.74
CA LEU A 55 12.54 -2.60 -10.41
C LEU A 55 11.11 -2.20 -10.01
N ASN A 56 10.79 -0.91 -10.14
CA ASN A 56 9.47 -0.41 -9.78
C ASN A 56 8.37 -1.02 -10.65
N HIS A 57 8.59 -1.09 -11.96
CA HIS A 57 7.65 -1.70 -12.90
C HIS A 57 7.43 -3.19 -12.62
N GLN A 58 8.49 -3.96 -12.35
CA GLN A 58 8.36 -5.38 -12.01
C GLN A 58 7.66 -5.59 -10.67
N PHE A 59 7.93 -4.74 -9.66
CA PHE A 59 7.17 -4.74 -8.42
C PHE A 59 5.68 -4.50 -8.66
N GLU A 60 5.32 -3.48 -9.44
CA GLU A 60 3.90 -3.21 -9.74
C GLU A 60 3.24 -4.36 -10.49
N ALA A 61 3.94 -5.00 -11.41
CA ALA A 61 3.44 -6.17 -12.14
C ALA A 61 3.19 -7.35 -11.20
N ALA A 62 4.17 -7.68 -10.35
CA ALA A 62 4.04 -8.71 -9.31
C ALA A 62 2.89 -8.39 -8.34
N TRP A 63 2.78 -7.14 -7.91
CA TRP A 63 1.72 -6.67 -7.02
C TRP A 63 0.33 -6.77 -7.66
N LYS A 64 0.20 -6.51 -8.96
CA LYS A 64 -1.08 -6.65 -9.69
C LYS A 64 -1.44 -8.12 -9.93
N ALA A 65 -0.43 -8.98 -10.10
CA ALA A 65 -0.61 -10.40 -10.37
C ALA A 65 -0.88 -11.25 -9.12
N LYS A 66 -0.61 -10.73 -7.91
CA LYS A 66 -0.77 -11.48 -6.65
C LYS A 66 -2.22 -11.98 -6.46
N VAL A 67 -2.34 -13.23 -6.03
CA VAL A 67 -3.61 -13.89 -5.66
C VAL A 67 -3.45 -14.43 -4.24
N ASP A 68 -4.50 -14.36 -3.41
CA ASP A 68 -4.51 -14.85 -2.02
C ASP A 68 -3.33 -14.32 -1.16
N PHE A 69 -3.05 -13.03 -1.26
CA PHE A 69 -1.92 -12.41 -0.57
C PHE A 69 -2.19 -12.17 0.92
N HIS A 70 -1.62 -13.01 1.77
CA HIS A 70 -1.75 -12.94 3.23
C HIS A 70 -0.79 -11.99 3.97
N TYR A 71 -0.06 -11.11 3.27
CA TYR A 71 0.88 -10.15 3.87
C TYR A 71 1.94 -10.80 4.79
N SER A 72 2.24 -12.08 4.58
CA SER A 72 3.29 -12.80 5.30
C SER A 72 4.67 -12.42 4.76
N PRO A 73 5.74 -12.57 5.56
CA PRO A 73 7.11 -12.39 5.07
C PRO A 73 7.43 -13.25 3.84
N GLU A 74 6.89 -14.48 3.77
CA GLU A 74 7.07 -15.38 2.61
C GLU A 74 6.45 -14.80 1.33
N HIS A 75 5.23 -14.28 1.43
CA HIS A 75 4.57 -13.67 0.28
C HIS A 75 5.28 -12.40 -0.18
N TRP A 76 5.75 -11.57 0.77
CA TRP A 76 6.56 -10.40 0.44
C TRP A 76 7.90 -10.79 -0.20
N GLN A 77 8.53 -11.87 0.25
CA GLN A 77 9.76 -12.38 -0.38
C GLN A 77 9.52 -12.80 -1.83
N ASN A 78 8.38 -13.42 -2.15
CA ASN A 78 8.04 -13.78 -3.53
C ASN A 78 7.89 -12.53 -4.42
N ILE A 79 7.19 -11.50 -3.95
CA ILE A 79 7.09 -10.21 -4.67
C ILE A 79 8.47 -9.60 -4.89
N VAL A 80 9.36 -9.63 -3.88
CA VAL A 80 10.75 -9.16 -4.03
C VAL A 80 11.49 -9.98 -5.09
N ILE A 81 11.41 -11.31 -5.06
CA ILE A 81 12.07 -12.17 -6.06
C ILE A 81 11.60 -11.82 -7.48
N GLU A 82 10.30 -11.65 -7.70
CA GLU A 82 9.73 -11.25 -8.99
C GLU A 82 10.19 -9.84 -9.40
N SER A 83 10.27 -8.91 -8.45
CA SER A 83 10.71 -7.53 -8.71
C SER A 83 12.15 -7.46 -9.24
N PHE A 84 13.01 -8.37 -8.78
CA PHE A 84 14.43 -8.44 -9.14
C PHE A 84 14.72 -9.39 -10.32
N GLU A 85 13.69 -9.96 -10.95
CA GLU A 85 13.86 -10.93 -12.03
C GLU A 85 14.78 -10.39 -13.14
N GLY A 86 15.79 -11.20 -13.51
CA GLY A 86 16.77 -10.84 -14.53
C GLY A 86 17.71 -9.68 -14.16
N MET A 87 17.83 -9.33 -12.88
CA MET A 87 18.83 -8.39 -12.35
C MET A 87 19.74 -9.02 -11.30
N VAL A 88 19.15 -9.80 -10.39
CA VAL A 88 19.84 -10.44 -9.27
C VAL A 88 19.42 -11.91 -9.23
N SER A 89 20.30 -12.81 -8.79
CA SER A 89 19.94 -14.22 -8.66
C SER A 89 18.92 -14.42 -7.54
N ARG A 90 18.10 -15.47 -7.65
CA ARG A 90 17.08 -15.79 -6.64
C ARG A 90 17.69 -15.93 -5.24
N GLU A 91 18.86 -16.57 -5.15
CA GLU A 91 19.59 -16.78 -3.88
C GLU A 91 19.98 -15.44 -3.26
N ALA A 92 20.50 -14.52 -4.06
CA ALA A 92 20.86 -13.19 -3.59
C ALA A 92 19.63 -12.35 -3.20
N CYS A 93 18.50 -12.50 -3.89
CA CYS A 93 17.23 -11.87 -3.47
C CYS A 93 16.76 -12.38 -2.10
N ILE A 94 16.91 -13.68 -1.83
CA ILE A 94 16.58 -14.27 -0.53
C ILE A 94 17.48 -13.70 0.57
N GLU A 95 18.76 -13.47 0.29
CA GLU A 95 19.70 -12.84 1.23
C GLU A 95 19.41 -11.34 1.44
N LEU A 96 18.98 -10.62 0.40
CA LEU A 96 18.60 -9.21 0.46
C LEU A 96 17.27 -8.99 1.19
N PHE A 97 16.34 -9.95 1.07
CA PHE A 97 14.97 -9.80 1.54
C PHE A 97 14.85 -9.29 2.98
N PRO A 98 15.55 -9.82 4.01
CA PRO A 98 15.41 -9.31 5.37
C PRO A 98 15.78 -7.84 5.53
N LYS A 99 16.75 -7.34 4.74
CA LYS A 99 17.16 -5.93 4.76
C LYS A 99 16.11 -5.05 4.08
N LEU A 100 15.62 -5.49 2.92
CA LEU A 100 14.55 -4.81 2.18
C LEU A 100 13.29 -4.73 3.04
N TYR A 101 12.87 -5.86 3.60
CA TYR A 101 11.67 -5.97 4.41
C TYR A 101 11.72 -5.04 5.63
N ARG A 102 12.88 -4.95 6.29
CA ARG A 102 13.10 -4.04 7.42
C ARG A 102 13.15 -2.56 7.00
N ARG A 103 13.70 -2.24 5.82
CA ARG A 103 13.79 -0.85 5.34
C ARG A 103 12.43 -0.16 5.25
N PHE A 104 11.35 -0.92 5.00
CA PHE A 104 9.98 -0.38 4.97
C PHE A 104 9.37 -0.08 6.35
N GLU A 105 10.06 -0.39 7.45
CA GLU A 105 9.68 0.05 8.80
C GLU A 105 10.11 1.50 9.09
N ASP A 106 11.05 2.04 8.31
CA ASP A 106 11.55 3.39 8.52
C ASP A 106 10.58 4.43 7.95
N PRO A 107 10.24 5.50 8.67
CA PRO A 107 9.28 6.50 8.21
C PRO A 107 9.79 7.35 7.03
N ASP A 108 11.09 7.38 6.76
CA ASP A 108 11.69 8.20 5.70
C ASP A 108 11.49 7.62 4.29
N VAL A 109 11.14 6.33 4.15
CA VAL A 109 10.73 5.74 2.87
C VAL A 109 9.26 5.97 2.55
N TRP A 110 8.55 6.71 3.39
CA TRP A 110 7.13 7.00 3.19
C TRP A 110 6.92 8.51 3.04
N ARG A 111 6.04 8.87 2.11
CA ARG A 111 5.58 10.24 1.93
C ARG A 111 4.06 10.28 2.05
N ILE A 112 3.56 11.16 2.93
CA ILE A 112 2.14 11.50 3.01
C ILE A 112 1.78 12.36 1.79
N PHE A 113 0.65 12.06 1.13
CA PHE A 113 0.21 12.89 0.00
C PHE A 113 -0.16 14.31 0.45
N ASP A 114 0.13 15.29 -0.41
CA ASP A 114 -0.01 16.71 -0.08
C ASP A 114 -1.44 17.13 0.30
N ASP A 115 -2.45 16.39 -0.20
CA ASP A 115 -3.87 16.65 0.02
C ASP A 115 -4.46 15.93 1.25
N VAL A 116 -3.71 15.05 1.90
CA VAL A 116 -4.19 14.24 3.02
C VAL A 116 -4.51 15.11 4.24
N MET A 117 -3.59 15.95 4.67
CA MET A 117 -3.84 16.80 5.85
C MET A 117 -5.03 17.76 5.62
N PRO A 118 -5.12 18.49 4.48
CA PRO A 118 -6.30 19.28 4.15
C PRO A 118 -7.62 18.48 4.14
N ALA A 119 -7.62 17.26 3.59
CA ALA A 119 -8.82 16.44 3.50
C ALA A 119 -9.29 15.94 4.87
N LEU A 120 -8.35 15.51 5.72
CA LEU A 120 -8.67 15.07 7.09
C LEU A 120 -9.21 16.22 7.93
N ASP A 121 -8.63 17.42 7.82
CA ASP A 121 -9.09 18.62 8.52
C ASP A 121 -10.51 19.04 8.07
N ASP A 122 -10.81 19.03 6.76
CA ASP A 122 -12.16 19.33 6.25
C ASP A 122 -13.20 18.36 6.83
N LEU A 123 -12.93 17.06 6.75
CA LEU A 123 -13.86 16.04 7.21
C LEU A 123 -14.08 16.10 8.72
N ALA A 124 -13.01 16.32 9.49
CA ALA A 124 -13.11 16.48 10.93
C ALA A 124 -13.93 17.74 11.29
N SER A 125 -13.73 18.86 10.59
CA SER A 125 -14.46 20.11 10.82
C SER A 125 -15.97 19.98 10.57
N ARG A 126 -16.36 19.04 9.69
CA ARG A 126 -17.75 18.71 9.35
C ARG A 126 -18.38 17.71 10.33
N GLY A 127 -17.65 17.27 11.36
CA GLY A 127 -18.15 16.39 12.41
C GLY A 127 -18.08 14.89 12.07
N PHE A 128 -17.38 14.49 11.00
CA PHE A 128 -17.18 13.07 10.72
C PHE A 128 -16.19 12.45 11.70
N ARG A 129 -16.49 11.21 12.13
CA ARG A 129 -15.49 10.36 12.78
C ARG A 129 -14.54 9.81 11.72
N LEU A 130 -13.25 9.96 11.92
CA LEU A 130 -12.24 9.44 11.00
C LEU A 130 -11.61 8.18 11.60
N GLY A 131 -11.35 7.19 10.75
CA GLY A 131 -10.69 5.95 11.16
C GLY A 131 -9.82 5.39 10.04
N ILE A 132 -8.92 4.47 10.41
CA ILE A 132 -8.06 3.76 9.48
C ILE A 132 -8.52 2.30 9.42
N VAL A 133 -8.67 1.78 8.21
CA VAL A 133 -8.87 0.35 7.92
C VAL A 133 -7.96 0.00 6.75
N SER A 134 -6.86 -0.69 7.04
CA SER A 134 -5.87 -1.04 6.02
C SER A 134 -5.45 -2.49 6.15
N ASN A 135 -5.26 -3.12 4.99
CA ASN A 135 -4.60 -4.41 4.91
C ASN A 135 -3.08 -4.16 4.91
N TRP A 136 -2.55 -3.94 6.10
CA TRP A 136 -1.13 -3.73 6.36
C TRP A 136 -0.53 -4.97 7.02
N ASP A 137 0.78 -5.16 6.89
CA ASP A 137 1.44 -6.18 7.72
C ASP A 137 1.55 -5.71 9.19
N ASN A 138 1.86 -6.63 10.12
CA ASN A 138 1.74 -6.38 11.56
C ASN A 138 2.89 -5.55 12.16
N ARG A 139 3.79 -4.98 11.35
CA ARG A 139 4.98 -4.26 11.79
C ARG A 139 4.79 -2.75 11.74
#